data_AF-A0ABD5UDD5-F1
#
_entry.id   AF-A0ABD5UDD5-F1
#
_cell.length_a   1.000
_cell.length_b   1.000
_cell.length_c   1.000
_cell.angle_alpha   90.00
_cell.angle_beta   90.00
_cell.angle_gamma   90.00
#
_symmetry.space_group_name_H-M   'P 1'
#
loop_
_entity.id
_entity.type
_entity.pdbx_description
1 polymer ?
#
loop_
_entity_poly.entity_id
_entity_poly.type
_entity_poly.pdbx_seq_one_letter_code
_entity_poly.pdbx_strand_id
1 'polypeptide(L)'
;MVNVDPPEDLPDHWTTDFRSYYRGCIRDKYRNFNEETYTERLRDNISDEKEHRKLLNLCVFPFTTRAPPAGYKFLRADPLEELGVPNFDFLLWDFEGQAVFGEAKSSIGKGAKSLVNEVEKQRETVEEHRDYIVEHYLGEEPRNIEYVLATFASDANDITEKVIETGVEVVTWGVHQMRKRVSVNSILPDQLPEGEDLEDTRLRIQHSNHSLNSALKKADTSTGGFNVFPESHPVTQLRTIISSRSKHSGHCYVDKETIHSTIDEDLFYVSEDVCEEIIANIIQMAQTINFLRREPDGPADFKIVSRYTNSRGLEKTLEQKWCQYQVQQKREQMQEECYEQATEEVDQQKELSEYY
;
A
#
# COMPACT_ATOMS: atom_id res chain seq x y z
N MET A 1 28.00 -12.72 23.52
CA MET A 1 27.63 -11.78 24.61
C MET A 1 27.33 -10.46 23.94
N VAL A 2 26.13 -9.91 24.11
CA VAL A 2 25.85 -8.54 23.67
C VAL A 2 26.52 -7.64 24.69
N ASN A 3 27.64 -7.02 24.29
CA ASN A 3 28.33 -6.04 25.11
C ASN A 3 27.68 -4.70 24.78
N VAL A 4 27.14 -4.02 25.80
CA VAL A 4 26.50 -2.71 25.66
C VAL A 4 27.25 -1.73 26.54
N ASP A 5 27.51 -0.54 26.00
CA ASP A 5 28.12 0.55 26.74
C ASP A 5 27.03 1.25 27.58
N PRO A 6 27.23 1.40 28.90
CA PRO A 6 26.29 2.16 29.72
C PRO A 6 26.18 3.62 29.29
N PRO A 7 25.12 4.34 29.70
CA PRO A 7 25.03 5.80 29.52
C PRO A 7 26.30 6.50 30.03
N GLU A 8 26.77 7.52 29.32
CA GLU A 8 28.05 8.20 29.63
C GLU A 8 28.04 8.88 31.01
N ASP A 9 26.87 9.27 31.48
CA ASP A 9 26.62 9.92 32.77
C ASP A 9 26.38 8.91 33.91
N LEU A 10 26.39 7.61 33.62
CA LEU A 10 26.18 6.57 34.62
C LEU A 10 27.44 6.36 35.48
N PRO A 11 27.38 6.56 36.82
CA PRO A 11 28.53 6.33 37.69
C PRO A 11 29.03 4.87 37.64
N ASP A 12 30.35 4.68 37.73
CA ASP A 12 31.02 3.37 37.58
C ASP A 12 30.40 2.24 38.41
N HIS A 13 29.92 2.53 39.62
CA HIS A 13 29.35 1.52 40.51
C HIS A 13 28.00 0.97 40.03
N TRP A 14 27.23 1.74 39.27
CA TRP A 14 25.95 1.32 38.68
C TRP A 14 26.10 0.64 37.31
N THR A 15 27.28 0.72 36.70
CA THR A 15 27.53 0.12 35.37
C THR A 15 27.33 -1.40 35.34
N THR A 16 27.57 -2.07 36.46
CA THR A 16 27.36 -3.52 36.59
C THR A 16 25.87 -3.86 36.63
N ASP A 17 25.09 -3.08 37.38
CA ASP A 17 23.64 -3.27 37.51
C ASP A 17 22.94 -2.98 36.19
N PHE A 18 23.27 -1.86 35.52
CA PHE A 18 22.79 -1.54 34.17
C PHE A 18 23.02 -2.71 33.20
N ARG A 19 24.25 -3.22 33.13
CA ARG A 19 24.59 -4.34 32.24
C ARG A 19 23.85 -5.62 32.63
N SER A 20 23.57 -5.82 33.91
CA SER A 20 22.79 -6.96 34.39
C SER A 20 21.33 -6.87 33.93
N TYR A 21 20.69 -5.72 34.15
CA TYR A 21 19.32 -5.43 33.72
C TYR A 21 19.16 -5.57 32.21
N TYR A 22 20.02 -4.89 31.44
CA TYR A 22 20.02 -4.96 29.98
C TYR A 22 20.14 -6.41 29.49
N ARG A 23 21.08 -7.20 30.04
CA ARG A 23 21.28 -8.60 29.64
C ARG A 23 20.08 -9.47 29.98
N GLY A 24 19.40 -9.20 31.10
CA GLY A 24 18.16 -9.86 31.47
C GLY A 24 17.06 -9.57 30.45
N CYS A 25 16.77 -8.30 30.23
CA CYS A 25 15.77 -7.83 29.28
C CYS A 25 15.98 -8.39 27.87
N ILE A 26 17.18 -8.23 27.31
CA ILE A 26 17.43 -8.63 25.92
C ILE A 26 17.36 -10.14 25.73
N ARG A 27 17.76 -10.92 26.74
CA ARG A 27 17.64 -12.39 26.72
C ARG A 27 16.18 -12.81 26.71
N ASP A 28 15.33 -12.16 27.52
CA ASP A 28 13.91 -12.46 27.56
C ASP A 28 13.21 -12.05 26.27
N LYS A 29 13.50 -10.87 25.73
CA LYS A 29 12.97 -10.42 24.42
C LYS A 29 13.36 -11.38 23.29
N TYR A 30 14.63 -11.76 23.18
CA TYR A 30 15.08 -12.70 22.15
C TYR A 30 14.55 -14.11 22.35
N ARG A 31 14.37 -14.58 23.59
CA ARG A 31 13.70 -15.88 23.85
C ARG A 31 12.26 -15.88 23.35
N ASN A 32 11.56 -14.76 23.48
CA ASN A 32 10.16 -14.63 23.10
C ASN A 32 9.95 -14.19 21.63
N PHE A 33 11.02 -13.75 20.95
CA PHE A 33 10.95 -13.34 19.56
C PHE A 33 11.03 -14.55 18.63
N ASN A 34 9.89 -14.95 18.07
CA ASN A 34 9.86 -15.95 17.01
C ASN A 34 10.12 -15.28 15.65
N GLU A 35 11.39 -15.31 15.23
CA GLU A 35 11.86 -14.74 13.97
C GLU A 35 11.22 -15.40 12.73
N GLU A 36 10.95 -16.71 12.79
CA GLU A 36 10.34 -17.44 11.68
C GLU A 36 8.91 -16.94 11.45
N THR A 37 8.08 -16.92 12.51
CA THR A 37 6.71 -16.38 12.44
C THR A 37 6.70 -14.90 12.05
N TYR A 38 7.65 -14.09 12.52
CA TYR A 38 7.76 -12.70 12.10
C TYR A 38 8.08 -12.58 10.61
N THR A 39 9.02 -13.39 10.11
CA THR A 39 9.41 -13.42 8.70
C THR A 39 8.27 -13.91 7.80
N GLU A 40 7.49 -14.91 8.25
CA GLU A 40 6.30 -15.38 7.55
C GLU A 40 5.27 -14.27 7.40
N ARG A 41 4.95 -13.55 8.48
CA ARG A 41 4.04 -12.39 8.43
C ARG A 41 4.52 -11.32 7.46
N LEU A 42 5.82 -11.02 7.41
CA LEU A 42 6.36 -10.07 6.44
C LEU A 42 6.13 -10.55 4.99
N ARG A 43 6.26 -11.86 4.73
CA ARG A 43 6.02 -12.42 3.40
C ARG A 43 4.54 -12.43 3.03
N ASP A 44 3.68 -12.72 3.99
CA ASP A 44 2.22 -12.67 3.81
C ASP A 44 1.80 -11.24 3.46
N ASN A 45 2.28 -10.23 4.20
CA ASN A 45 2.04 -8.83 3.88
C ASN A 45 2.51 -8.47 2.46
N ILE A 46 3.72 -8.87 2.05
CA ILE A 46 4.22 -8.63 0.67
C ILE A 46 3.31 -9.30 -0.39
N SER A 47 2.74 -10.45 -0.07
CA SER A 47 1.82 -11.18 -0.94
C SER A 47 0.47 -10.47 -1.04
N ASP A 48 -0.08 -10.03 0.08
CA ASP A 48 -1.35 -9.31 0.15
C ASP A 48 -1.28 -8.00 -0.66
N GLU A 49 -0.20 -7.24 -0.47
CA GLU A 49 0.10 -6.03 -1.25
C GLU A 49 0.22 -6.31 -2.75
N LYS A 50 0.79 -7.46 -3.12
CA LYS A 50 0.89 -7.87 -4.53
C LYS A 50 -0.49 -8.16 -5.12
N GLU A 51 -1.40 -8.76 -4.37
CA GLU A 51 -2.78 -9.00 -4.81
C GLU A 51 -3.62 -7.73 -4.82
N HIS A 52 -3.48 -6.85 -3.83
CA HIS A 52 -4.12 -5.53 -3.82
C HIS A 52 -3.73 -4.72 -5.05
N ARG A 53 -2.42 -4.57 -5.32
CA ARG A 53 -1.94 -3.87 -6.53
C ARG A 53 -2.47 -4.47 -7.83
N LYS A 54 -2.61 -5.80 -7.92
CA LYS A 54 -3.19 -6.45 -9.11
C LYS A 54 -4.67 -6.12 -9.25
N LEU A 55 -5.42 -6.13 -8.15
CA LEU A 55 -6.83 -5.77 -8.14
C LEU A 55 -7.01 -4.30 -8.55
N LEU A 56 -6.23 -3.39 -7.94
CA LEU A 56 -6.24 -1.98 -8.28
C LEU A 56 -5.95 -1.75 -9.76
N ASN A 57 -4.89 -2.36 -10.30
CA ASN A 57 -4.60 -2.33 -11.74
C ASN A 57 -5.77 -2.82 -12.59
N LEU A 58 -6.43 -3.92 -12.19
CA LEU A 58 -7.59 -4.42 -12.91
C LEU A 58 -8.75 -3.40 -12.91
N CYS A 59 -8.91 -2.62 -11.85
CA CYS A 59 -9.92 -1.56 -11.77
C CYS A 59 -9.59 -0.34 -12.63
N VAL A 60 -8.35 0.16 -12.56
CA VAL A 60 -7.98 1.44 -13.17
C VAL A 60 -7.55 1.32 -14.64
N PHE A 61 -6.97 0.17 -15.04
CA PHE A 61 -6.40 0.00 -16.38
C PHE A 61 -7.37 0.35 -17.53
N PRO A 62 -8.65 -0.04 -17.52
CA PRO A 62 -9.60 0.34 -18.56
C PRO A 62 -9.67 1.84 -18.84
N PHE A 63 -9.48 2.65 -17.80
CA PHE A 63 -9.61 4.10 -17.81
C PHE A 63 -8.30 4.84 -18.16
N THR A 64 -7.21 4.10 -18.37
CA THR A 64 -5.94 4.63 -18.90
C THR A 64 -5.84 4.54 -20.42
N THR A 65 -6.81 3.86 -21.05
CA THR A 65 -6.78 3.61 -22.50
C THR A 65 -7.24 4.83 -23.30
N ARG A 66 -6.95 4.84 -24.62
CA ARG A 66 -7.36 5.92 -25.53
C ARG A 66 -8.88 6.09 -25.67
N ALA A 67 -9.65 5.04 -25.41
CA ALA A 67 -11.11 5.01 -25.55
C ALA A 67 -11.72 4.42 -24.27
N PRO A 68 -11.66 5.16 -23.16
CA PRO A 68 -11.99 4.60 -21.88
C PRO A 68 -13.52 4.46 -21.70
N PRO A 69 -13.98 3.57 -20.80
CA PRO A 69 -15.39 3.29 -20.60
C PRO A 69 -16.19 4.54 -20.25
N ALA A 70 -17.23 4.83 -21.03
CA ALA A 70 -18.17 5.93 -20.77
C ALA A 70 -17.52 7.32 -20.58
N GLY A 71 -16.34 7.56 -21.18
CA GLY A 71 -15.66 8.86 -21.12
C GLY A 71 -14.81 9.09 -19.86
N TYR A 72 -14.95 8.26 -18.83
CA TYR A 72 -14.15 8.34 -17.60
C TYR A 72 -12.67 8.14 -17.88
N LYS A 73 -11.80 8.93 -17.26
CA LYS A 73 -10.36 8.70 -17.24
C LYS A 73 -9.88 8.46 -15.82
N PHE A 74 -8.84 7.65 -15.69
CA PHE A 74 -8.08 7.57 -14.46
C PHE A 74 -7.36 8.91 -14.25
N LEU A 75 -7.63 9.55 -13.11
CA LEU A 75 -7.09 10.86 -12.80
C LEU A 75 -5.89 10.75 -11.85
N ARG A 76 -6.05 10.03 -10.74
CA ARG A 76 -4.98 9.73 -9.78
C ARG A 76 -5.27 8.50 -8.95
N ALA A 77 -4.22 7.86 -8.45
CA ALA A 77 -4.33 6.95 -7.31
C ALA A 77 -4.23 7.75 -6.01
N ASP A 78 -4.70 7.15 -4.93
CA ASP A 78 -4.62 7.66 -3.57
C ASP A 78 -5.00 9.16 -3.47
N PRO A 79 -6.21 9.61 -3.90
CA PRO A 79 -6.66 11.00 -3.73
C PRO A 79 -6.71 11.47 -2.26
N LEU A 80 -5.99 12.54 -1.93
CA LEU A 80 -5.84 13.12 -0.57
C LEU A 80 -4.71 12.50 0.25
N GLU A 81 -3.88 11.63 -0.34
CA GLU A 81 -2.64 11.13 0.28
C GLU A 81 -1.78 12.25 0.87
N GLU A 82 -1.68 13.38 0.18
CA GLU A 82 -0.90 14.54 0.61
C GLU A 82 -1.42 15.22 1.89
N LEU A 83 -2.65 14.92 2.30
CA LEU A 83 -3.25 15.43 3.53
C LEU A 83 -3.09 14.45 4.71
N GLY A 84 -2.60 13.23 4.46
CA GLY A 84 -2.44 12.20 5.48
C GLY A 84 -3.77 11.72 6.09
N VAL A 85 -4.85 11.80 5.33
CA VAL A 85 -6.22 11.42 5.75
C VAL A 85 -6.64 10.09 5.12
N PRO A 86 -7.59 9.34 5.71
CA PRO A 86 -8.14 8.14 5.09
C PRO A 86 -8.75 8.44 3.72
N ASN A 87 -8.37 7.64 2.73
CA ASN A 87 -8.60 7.95 1.33
C ASN A 87 -8.89 6.65 0.54
N PHE A 88 -9.51 6.79 -0.62
CA PHE A 88 -9.78 5.72 -1.60
C PHE A 88 -8.53 5.32 -2.40
N ASP A 89 -8.49 4.12 -2.97
CA ASP A 89 -7.34 3.74 -3.82
C ASP A 89 -7.24 4.52 -5.15
N PHE A 90 -8.35 5.02 -5.71
CA PHE A 90 -8.33 5.74 -7.00
C PHE A 90 -9.49 6.72 -7.23
N LEU A 91 -9.23 7.69 -8.12
CA LEU A 91 -10.20 8.66 -8.62
C LEU A 91 -10.34 8.59 -10.14
N LEU A 92 -11.59 8.50 -10.63
CA LEU A 92 -11.95 8.62 -12.04
C LEU A 92 -12.80 9.87 -12.28
N TRP A 93 -12.65 10.46 -13.46
CA TRP A 93 -13.39 11.66 -13.87
C TRP A 93 -13.82 11.59 -15.34
N ASP A 94 -15.08 11.90 -15.63
CA ASP A 94 -15.61 11.88 -17.01
C ASP A 94 -15.47 13.22 -17.76
N PHE A 95 -15.03 14.29 -17.08
CA PHE A 95 -14.98 15.67 -17.62
C PHE A 95 -16.34 16.21 -18.10
N GLU A 96 -17.43 15.56 -17.71
CA GLU A 96 -18.78 16.04 -17.91
C GLU A 96 -19.47 16.36 -16.57
N GLY A 97 -18.90 15.97 -15.44
CA GLY A 97 -19.43 16.30 -14.11
C GLY A 97 -19.61 15.11 -13.18
N GLN A 98 -19.13 13.91 -13.53
CA GLN A 98 -19.24 12.70 -12.71
C GLN A 98 -17.88 12.20 -12.24
N ALA A 99 -17.68 12.17 -10.92
CA ALA A 99 -16.49 11.62 -10.29
C ALA A 99 -16.80 10.24 -9.69
N VAL A 100 -15.84 9.33 -9.76
CA VAL A 100 -15.90 8.03 -9.09
C VAL A 100 -14.67 7.86 -8.22
N PHE A 101 -14.88 7.78 -6.92
CA PHE A 101 -13.87 7.36 -5.96
C PHE A 101 -13.99 5.86 -5.73
N GLY A 102 -12.89 5.13 -5.85
CA GLY A 102 -12.91 3.68 -5.81
C GLY A 102 -11.92 3.09 -4.82
N GLU A 103 -12.41 2.17 -4.01
CA GLU A 103 -11.65 1.39 -3.04
C GLU A 103 -11.50 -0.04 -3.56
N ALA A 104 -10.30 -0.61 -3.54
CA ALA A 104 -10.01 -1.97 -3.97
C ALA A 104 -9.64 -2.85 -2.75
N LYS A 105 -10.49 -3.83 -2.41
CA LYS A 105 -10.22 -4.77 -1.32
C LYS A 105 -10.01 -6.18 -1.87
N SER A 106 -8.77 -6.67 -1.79
CA SER A 106 -8.39 -8.02 -2.24
C SER A 106 -8.82 -9.15 -1.29
N SER A 107 -9.28 -8.81 -0.09
CA SER A 107 -9.72 -9.78 0.93
C SER A 107 -10.87 -9.22 1.78
N ILE A 108 -11.87 -10.07 2.02
CA ILE A 108 -12.99 -9.80 2.94
C ILE A 108 -12.78 -10.38 4.35
N GLY A 109 -11.55 -10.72 4.74
CA GLY A 109 -11.27 -11.39 6.02
C GLY A 109 -11.78 -10.67 7.29
N LYS A 110 -11.96 -9.34 7.23
CA LYS A 110 -12.56 -8.52 8.31
C LYS A 110 -14.10 -8.50 8.28
N GLY A 111 -14.71 -9.12 7.27
CA GLY A 111 -16.15 -9.18 7.01
C GLY A 111 -16.67 -8.01 6.17
N ALA A 112 -17.67 -8.27 5.31
CA ALA A 112 -18.27 -7.28 4.41
C ALA A 112 -18.76 -6.02 5.14
N LYS A 113 -19.32 -6.16 6.34
CA LYS A 113 -19.76 -5.02 7.17
C LYS A 113 -18.63 -4.06 7.50
N SER A 114 -17.45 -4.58 7.85
CA SER A 114 -16.31 -3.73 8.20
C SER A 114 -15.84 -2.92 6.99
N LEU A 115 -15.86 -3.51 5.79
CA LEU A 115 -15.44 -2.85 4.56
C LEU A 115 -16.42 -1.74 4.16
N VAL A 116 -17.72 -2.00 4.24
CA VAL A 116 -18.75 -0.99 3.95
C VAL A 116 -18.63 0.21 4.90
N ASN A 117 -18.42 -0.05 6.20
CA ASN A 117 -18.20 1.01 7.19
C ASN A 117 -16.89 1.78 6.97
N GLU A 118 -15.86 1.15 6.41
CA GLU A 118 -14.59 1.81 6.08
C GLU A 118 -14.80 2.79 4.91
N VAL A 119 -15.51 2.33 3.87
CA VAL A 119 -15.89 3.17 2.72
C VAL A 119 -16.75 4.35 3.17
N GLU A 120 -17.71 4.15 4.08
CA GLU A 120 -18.54 5.24 4.61
C GLU A 120 -17.70 6.35 5.27
N LYS A 121 -16.65 6.00 6.02
CA LYS A 121 -15.72 6.99 6.60
C LYS A 121 -14.86 7.69 5.55
N GLN A 122 -14.41 6.97 4.53
CA GLN A 122 -13.67 7.57 3.42
C GLN A 122 -14.57 8.57 2.66
N ARG A 123 -15.87 8.28 2.50
CA ARG A 123 -16.85 9.21 1.92
C ARG A 123 -16.95 10.51 2.71
N GLU A 124 -17.08 10.42 4.04
CA GLU A 124 -17.10 11.59 4.91
C GLU A 124 -15.84 12.44 4.70
N THR A 125 -14.68 11.80 4.58
CA THR A 125 -13.40 12.48 4.31
C THR A 125 -13.38 13.19 2.95
N VAL A 126 -13.94 12.57 1.91
CA VAL A 126 -14.07 13.18 0.57
C VAL A 126 -14.98 14.41 0.61
N GLU A 127 -16.11 14.36 1.31
CA GLU A 127 -17.00 15.52 1.44
C GLU A 127 -16.38 16.65 2.29
N GLU A 128 -15.65 16.32 3.35
CA GLU A 128 -14.92 17.30 4.17
C GLU A 128 -13.84 18.05 3.37
N HIS A 129 -13.22 17.38 2.38
CA HIS A 129 -12.13 17.92 1.56
C HIS A 129 -12.56 18.22 0.12
N ARG A 130 -13.86 18.45 -0.10
CA ARG A 130 -14.43 18.67 -1.43
C ARG A 130 -13.81 19.86 -2.16
N ASP A 131 -13.65 20.99 -1.47
CA ASP A 131 -13.02 22.20 -2.03
C ASP A 131 -11.60 21.91 -2.52
N TYR A 132 -10.85 21.13 -1.74
CA TYR A 132 -9.48 20.73 -2.10
C TYR A 132 -9.46 19.86 -3.35
N ILE A 133 -10.35 18.86 -3.44
CA ILE A 133 -10.50 17.97 -4.60
C ILE A 133 -10.83 18.77 -5.87
N VAL A 134 -11.73 19.74 -5.76
CA VAL A 134 -12.13 20.58 -6.89
C VAL A 134 -10.97 21.45 -7.35
N GLU A 135 -10.29 22.11 -6.42
CA GLU A 135 -9.17 23.00 -6.74
C GLU A 135 -7.96 22.25 -7.32
N HIS A 136 -7.61 21.09 -6.75
CA HIS A 136 -6.35 20.42 -7.06
C HIS A 136 -6.49 19.29 -8.09
N TYR A 137 -7.66 18.64 -8.20
CA TYR A 137 -7.82 17.46 -9.06
C TYR A 137 -8.79 17.70 -10.22
N LEU A 138 -10.02 18.12 -9.93
CA LEU A 138 -11.10 18.13 -10.91
C LEU A 138 -11.11 19.40 -11.76
N GLY A 139 -10.70 20.53 -11.19
CA GLY A 139 -10.73 21.86 -11.82
C GLY A 139 -12.13 22.49 -11.89
N GLU A 140 -13.19 21.71 -11.62
CA GLU A 140 -14.57 22.16 -11.56
C GLU A 140 -15.38 21.33 -10.57
N GLU A 141 -16.48 21.92 -10.08
CA GLU A 141 -17.37 21.29 -9.10
C GLU A 141 -18.11 20.10 -9.74
N PRO A 142 -17.97 18.87 -9.20
CA PRO A 142 -18.68 17.72 -9.72
C PRO A 142 -20.19 17.84 -9.51
N ARG A 143 -20.94 17.53 -10.57
CA ARG A 143 -22.41 17.41 -10.50
C ARG A 143 -22.83 16.23 -9.62
N ASN A 144 -22.01 15.19 -9.59
CA ASN A 144 -22.24 13.99 -8.79
C ASN A 144 -20.90 13.31 -8.46
N ILE A 145 -20.82 12.73 -7.27
CA ILE A 145 -19.70 11.90 -6.82
C ILE A 145 -20.27 10.53 -6.45
N GLU A 146 -19.73 9.48 -7.06
CA GLU A 146 -20.08 8.10 -6.75
C GLU A 146 -18.90 7.40 -6.08
N TYR A 147 -19.24 6.41 -5.26
CA TYR A 147 -18.27 5.65 -4.49
C TYR A 147 -18.36 4.18 -4.88
N VAL A 148 -17.20 3.57 -5.11
CA VAL A 148 -17.07 2.19 -5.58
C VAL A 148 -16.29 1.36 -4.58
N LEU A 149 -16.78 0.16 -4.30
CA LEU A 149 -16.02 -0.88 -3.60
C LEU A 149 -15.76 -2.04 -4.55
N ALA A 150 -14.52 -2.15 -5.02
CA ALA A 150 -14.06 -3.20 -5.90
C ALA A 150 -13.47 -4.37 -5.12
N THR A 151 -13.86 -5.58 -5.49
CA THR A 151 -13.34 -6.82 -4.92
C THR A 151 -13.31 -7.92 -5.98
N PHE A 152 -12.77 -9.09 -5.64
CA PHE A 152 -12.87 -10.25 -6.51
C PHE A 152 -14.33 -10.71 -6.63
N ALA A 153 -14.68 -11.22 -7.82
CA ALA A 153 -16.05 -11.65 -8.12
C ALA A 153 -16.60 -12.75 -7.18
N SER A 154 -15.74 -13.48 -6.47
CA SER A 154 -16.15 -14.45 -5.44
C SER A 154 -16.80 -13.78 -4.22
N ASP A 155 -16.38 -12.55 -3.91
CA ASP A 155 -16.71 -11.86 -2.67
C ASP A 155 -17.70 -10.71 -2.92
N ALA A 156 -17.91 -10.34 -4.19
CA ALA A 156 -18.73 -9.21 -4.59
C ALA A 156 -20.20 -9.36 -4.16
N ASN A 157 -20.73 -10.58 -4.08
CA ASN A 157 -22.13 -10.81 -3.66
C ASN A 157 -22.32 -10.46 -2.19
N ASP A 158 -21.46 -10.98 -1.32
CA ASP A 158 -21.51 -10.69 0.12
C ASP A 158 -21.41 -9.19 0.40
N ILE A 159 -20.58 -8.47 -0.38
CA ILE A 159 -20.48 -7.02 -0.29
C ILE A 159 -21.76 -6.33 -0.79
N THR A 160 -22.27 -6.68 -1.98
CA THR A 160 -23.50 -6.07 -2.52
C THR A 160 -24.70 -6.30 -1.62
N GLU A 161 -24.89 -7.52 -1.10
CA GLU A 161 -25.94 -7.81 -0.13
C GLU A 161 -25.77 -6.92 1.10
N LYS A 162 -24.54 -6.75 1.59
CA LYS A 162 -24.31 -5.92 2.77
C LYS A 162 -24.56 -4.43 2.53
N VAL A 163 -24.21 -3.93 1.35
CA VAL A 163 -24.51 -2.56 0.89
C VAL A 163 -26.03 -2.36 0.87
N ILE A 164 -26.80 -3.31 0.33
CA ILE A 164 -28.26 -3.24 0.30
C ILE A 164 -28.85 -3.25 1.71
N GLU A 165 -28.39 -4.15 2.59
CA GLU A 165 -28.85 -4.23 3.98
C GLU A 165 -28.59 -2.95 4.79
N THR A 166 -27.48 -2.27 4.52
CA THR A 166 -27.07 -1.08 5.27
C THR A 166 -27.59 0.21 4.66
N GLY A 167 -28.05 0.17 3.40
CA GLY A 167 -28.53 1.35 2.68
C GLY A 167 -27.41 2.32 2.25
N VAL A 168 -26.14 1.92 2.38
CA VAL A 168 -24.99 2.76 2.00
C VAL A 168 -24.94 2.90 0.48
N GLU A 169 -24.81 4.13 -0.02
CA GLU A 169 -24.73 4.40 -1.46
C GLU A 169 -23.31 4.11 -2.01
N VAL A 170 -23.03 2.84 -2.23
CA VAL A 170 -21.76 2.37 -2.82
C VAL A 170 -22.06 1.38 -3.93
N VAL A 171 -21.39 1.53 -5.06
CA VAL A 171 -21.49 0.58 -6.19
C VAL A 171 -20.42 -0.49 -6.04
N THR A 172 -20.83 -1.75 -5.94
CA THR A 172 -19.88 -2.86 -5.86
C THR A 172 -19.35 -3.23 -7.24
N TRP A 173 -18.02 -3.29 -7.40
CA TRP A 173 -17.39 -3.85 -8.59
C TRP A 173 -16.87 -5.26 -8.32
N GLY A 174 -17.32 -6.21 -9.13
CA GLY A 174 -16.79 -7.57 -9.17
C GLY A 174 -15.69 -7.70 -10.22
N VAL A 175 -14.50 -8.11 -9.79
CA VAL A 175 -13.33 -8.29 -10.64
C VAL A 175 -13.06 -9.77 -10.86
N HIS A 176 -13.10 -10.21 -12.11
CA HIS A 176 -12.78 -11.58 -12.50
C HIS A 176 -11.33 -11.67 -13.00
N GLN A 177 -10.39 -11.94 -12.08
CA GLN A 177 -8.95 -11.93 -12.34
C GLN A 177 -8.54 -12.76 -13.58
N MET A 178 -9.00 -14.02 -13.67
CA MET A 178 -8.62 -14.92 -14.78
C MET A 178 -9.15 -14.48 -16.15
N ARG A 179 -10.34 -13.87 -16.19
CA ARG A 179 -10.94 -13.36 -17.42
C ARG A 179 -10.50 -11.94 -17.73
N LYS A 180 -9.78 -11.29 -16.80
CA LYS A 180 -9.41 -9.88 -16.84
C LYS A 180 -10.62 -9.03 -17.21
N ARG A 181 -11.65 -9.08 -16.38
CA ARG A 181 -12.89 -8.29 -16.53
C ARG A 181 -13.29 -7.64 -15.22
N VAL A 182 -13.85 -6.46 -15.33
CA VAL A 182 -14.51 -5.73 -14.24
C VAL A 182 -15.97 -5.54 -14.62
N SER A 183 -16.86 -5.66 -13.65
CA SER A 183 -18.27 -5.42 -13.87
C SER A 183 -18.95 -4.97 -12.59
N VAL A 184 -19.96 -4.11 -12.73
CA VAL A 184 -20.87 -3.77 -11.64
C VAL A 184 -21.59 -5.03 -11.18
N ASN A 185 -21.50 -5.31 -9.88
CA ASN A 185 -22.22 -6.40 -9.24
C ASN A 185 -23.60 -5.93 -8.80
N SER A 186 -24.60 -6.25 -9.61
CA SER A 186 -25.99 -5.82 -9.41
C SER A 186 -26.90 -6.98 -9.00
N ILE A 187 -26.37 -7.96 -8.26
CA ILE A 187 -27.16 -9.07 -7.72
C ILE A 187 -27.99 -8.56 -6.55
N LEU A 188 -29.26 -8.94 -6.53
CA LEU A 188 -30.19 -8.59 -5.46
C LEU A 188 -30.35 -9.78 -4.52
N PRO A 189 -30.51 -9.55 -3.21
CA PRO A 189 -30.83 -10.61 -2.26
C PRO A 189 -32.23 -11.17 -2.53
N ASP A 190 -32.47 -12.40 -2.09
CA ASP A 190 -33.77 -13.07 -2.22
C ASP A 190 -34.90 -12.32 -1.49
N GLN A 191 -34.55 -11.57 -0.44
CA GLN A 191 -35.46 -10.73 0.34
C GLN A 191 -34.82 -9.36 0.55
N LEU A 192 -35.53 -8.30 0.15
CA LEU A 192 -35.12 -6.93 0.42
C LEU A 192 -35.44 -6.53 1.86
N PRO A 193 -34.67 -5.60 2.45
CA PRO A 193 -35.02 -4.98 3.73
C PRO A 193 -36.44 -4.39 3.71
N GLU A 194 -37.10 -4.37 4.86
CA GLU A 194 -38.47 -3.85 4.97
C GLU A 194 -38.51 -2.36 4.59
N GLY A 195 -39.39 -2.00 3.64
CA GLY A 195 -39.56 -0.64 3.15
C GLY A 195 -38.71 -0.26 1.92
N GLU A 196 -37.84 -1.16 1.45
CA GLU A 196 -37.08 -0.98 0.20
C GLU A 196 -37.93 -1.34 -1.03
N ASP A 197 -37.92 -0.47 -2.04
CA ASP A 197 -38.46 -0.75 -3.37
C ASP A 197 -37.39 -1.41 -4.25
N LEU A 198 -37.82 -2.37 -5.08
CA LEU A 198 -36.92 -3.14 -5.95
C LEU A 198 -36.20 -2.26 -6.97
N GLU A 199 -36.89 -1.30 -7.58
CA GLU A 199 -36.33 -0.42 -8.60
C GLU A 199 -35.42 0.62 -7.95
N ASP A 200 -35.80 1.18 -6.80
CA ASP A 200 -34.94 2.11 -6.05
C ASP A 200 -33.64 1.42 -5.60
N THR A 201 -33.72 0.20 -5.07
CA THR A 201 -32.53 -0.60 -4.73
C THR A 201 -31.67 -0.85 -5.96
N ARG A 202 -32.26 -1.18 -7.11
CA ARG A 202 -31.52 -1.42 -8.37
C ARG A 202 -30.77 -0.19 -8.84
N LEU A 203 -31.39 0.98 -8.74
CA LEU A 203 -30.76 2.24 -9.11
C LEU A 203 -29.60 2.58 -8.17
N ARG A 204 -29.73 2.33 -6.86
CA ARG A 204 -28.69 2.60 -5.86
C ARG A 204 -27.43 1.75 -6.02
N ILE A 205 -27.55 0.49 -6.46
CA ILE A 205 -26.41 -0.43 -6.60
C ILE A 205 -25.74 -0.38 -8.00
N GLN A 206 -26.12 0.59 -8.83
CA GLN A 206 -25.58 0.79 -10.17
C GLN A 206 -25.09 2.23 -10.33
N HIS A 207 -24.19 2.46 -11.29
CA HIS A 207 -23.82 3.83 -11.64
C HIS A 207 -25.01 4.57 -12.26
N SER A 208 -25.17 5.83 -11.86
CA SER A 208 -26.10 6.79 -12.46
C SER A 208 -25.79 7.02 -13.94
N ASN A 209 -24.51 7.02 -14.32
CA ASN A 209 -24.10 6.93 -15.71
C ASN A 209 -24.30 5.49 -16.22
N HIS A 210 -25.51 5.19 -16.70
CA HIS A 210 -25.87 3.86 -17.18
C HIS A 210 -24.99 3.33 -18.32
N SER A 211 -24.33 4.21 -19.08
CA SER A 211 -23.40 3.78 -20.12
C SER A 211 -22.15 3.12 -19.52
N LEU A 212 -21.71 3.54 -18.32
CA LEU A 212 -20.59 2.95 -17.60
C LEU A 212 -20.88 1.50 -17.19
N ASN A 213 -22.08 1.23 -16.68
CA ASN A 213 -22.52 -0.12 -16.27
C ASN A 213 -22.35 -1.16 -17.40
N SER A 214 -22.65 -0.75 -18.63
CA SER A 214 -22.54 -1.61 -19.82
C SER A 214 -21.13 -1.61 -20.43
N ALA A 215 -20.44 -0.48 -20.38
CA ALA A 215 -19.09 -0.32 -20.94
C ALA A 215 -18.06 -1.13 -20.13
N LEU A 216 -18.14 -1.11 -18.80
CA LEU A 216 -17.25 -1.88 -17.92
C LEU A 216 -17.22 -3.37 -18.26
N LYS A 217 -18.40 -3.98 -18.46
CA LYS A 217 -18.54 -5.41 -18.80
C LYS A 217 -17.82 -5.81 -20.09
N LYS A 218 -17.58 -4.84 -20.99
CA LYS A 218 -16.95 -5.03 -22.30
C LYS A 218 -15.50 -4.54 -22.33
N ALA A 219 -15.07 -3.80 -21.32
CA ALA A 219 -13.74 -3.23 -21.26
C ALA A 219 -12.71 -4.33 -21.00
N ASP A 220 -11.65 -4.34 -21.81
CA ASP A 220 -10.48 -5.16 -21.51
C ASP A 220 -9.73 -4.52 -20.34
N THR A 221 -9.29 -5.35 -19.40
CA THR A 221 -8.43 -4.91 -18.30
C THR A 221 -7.13 -5.72 -18.25
N SER A 222 -6.18 -5.25 -17.45
CA SER A 222 -4.86 -5.84 -17.28
C SER A 222 -4.44 -5.82 -15.82
N THR A 223 -3.71 -6.86 -15.41
CA THR A 223 -3.01 -6.90 -14.13
C THR A 223 -1.71 -6.09 -14.14
N GLY A 224 -1.34 -5.56 -15.30
CA GLY A 224 -0.18 -4.70 -15.50
C GLY A 224 -0.60 -3.43 -16.21
N GLY A 225 -0.30 -2.30 -15.58
CA GLY A 225 -0.51 -0.93 -16.05
C GLY A 225 0.47 -0.05 -15.30
N PHE A 226 0.25 0.04 -13.99
CA PHE A 226 1.09 0.74 -13.03
C PHE A 226 1.94 -0.23 -12.21
N ASN A 227 3.25 0.03 -12.09
CA ASN A 227 4.15 -0.74 -11.24
C ASN A 227 4.14 -0.23 -9.80
N VAL A 228 3.94 1.07 -9.62
CA VAL A 228 3.91 1.78 -8.34
C VAL A 228 2.68 2.70 -8.25
N PHE A 229 2.23 2.92 -7.02
CA PHE A 229 1.25 3.92 -6.60
C PHE A 229 1.85 4.71 -5.42
N PRO A 230 1.38 5.94 -5.12
CA PRO A 230 1.93 6.77 -4.03
C PRO A 230 2.11 6.00 -2.71
N GLU A 231 1.06 5.33 -2.22
CA GLU A 231 1.10 4.60 -0.96
C GLU A 231 1.60 3.15 -1.09
N SER A 232 2.23 2.79 -2.22
CA SER A 232 2.73 1.43 -2.43
C SER A 232 3.72 0.99 -1.36
N HIS A 233 3.52 -0.23 -0.85
CA HIS A 233 4.47 -0.87 0.07
C HIS A 233 5.93 -0.76 -0.42
N PRO A 234 6.94 -0.55 0.45
CA PRO A 234 8.33 -0.32 0.04
C PRO A 234 8.91 -1.38 -0.90
N VAL A 235 8.56 -2.67 -0.71
CA VAL A 235 8.98 -3.75 -1.61
C VAL A 235 8.41 -3.56 -3.03
N THR A 236 7.19 -3.04 -3.16
CA THR A 236 6.57 -2.72 -4.45
C THR A 236 7.32 -1.59 -5.14
N GLN A 237 7.64 -0.51 -4.43
CA GLN A 237 8.46 0.58 -4.97
C GLN A 237 9.85 0.07 -5.40
N LEU A 238 10.49 -0.80 -4.60
CA LEU A 238 11.76 -1.42 -4.94
C LEU A 238 11.69 -2.37 -6.15
N ARG A 239 10.51 -2.89 -6.52
CA ARG A 239 10.34 -3.71 -7.74
C ARG A 239 10.53 -2.87 -9.00
N THR A 240 10.41 -1.54 -8.94
CA THR A 240 10.70 -0.65 -10.06
C THR A 240 12.15 -0.82 -10.54
N ILE A 241 13.10 -1.07 -9.63
CA ILE A 241 14.49 -1.40 -9.98
C ILE A 241 14.57 -2.66 -10.87
N ILE A 242 13.69 -3.63 -10.64
CA ILE A 242 13.67 -4.87 -11.41
C ILE A 242 13.09 -4.61 -12.80
N SER A 243 12.00 -3.85 -12.92
CA SER A 243 11.40 -3.50 -14.22
C SER A 243 12.33 -2.64 -15.08
N SER A 244 13.05 -1.71 -14.46
CA SER A 244 13.95 -0.74 -15.11
C SER A 244 15.36 -1.30 -15.40
N ARG A 245 15.60 -2.60 -15.20
CA ARG A 245 16.96 -3.16 -15.30
C ARG A 245 17.42 -3.40 -16.74
N SER A 246 18.72 -3.21 -16.97
CA SER A 246 19.46 -3.70 -18.13
C SER A 246 20.32 -4.92 -17.77
N LYS A 247 20.72 -5.71 -18.77
CA LYS A 247 21.62 -6.86 -18.59
C LYS A 247 22.93 -6.63 -19.30
N HIS A 248 24.03 -6.78 -18.57
CA HIS A 248 25.38 -6.67 -19.13
C HIS A 248 26.29 -7.75 -18.52
N SER A 249 26.99 -8.50 -19.37
CA SER A 249 27.98 -9.51 -18.96
C SER A 249 27.51 -10.48 -17.86
N GLY A 250 26.27 -10.95 -17.94
CA GLY A 250 25.69 -11.89 -16.97
C GLY A 250 25.25 -11.27 -15.63
N HIS A 251 25.28 -9.94 -15.51
CA HIS A 251 24.78 -9.19 -14.37
C HIS A 251 23.63 -8.25 -14.77
N CYS A 252 22.89 -7.77 -13.77
CA CYS A 252 21.85 -6.78 -13.95
C CYS A 252 22.28 -5.42 -13.39
N TYR A 253 21.87 -4.38 -14.10
CA TYR A 253 22.25 -3.01 -13.92
C TYR A 253 21.03 -2.11 -14.02
N VAL A 254 21.08 -0.91 -13.45
CA VAL A 254 20.00 0.07 -13.56
C VAL A 254 20.57 1.48 -13.45
N ASP A 255 20.05 2.39 -14.27
CA ASP A 255 20.37 3.82 -14.22
C ASP A 255 19.28 4.56 -13.46
N LYS A 256 19.66 5.63 -12.74
CA LYS A 256 18.68 6.49 -12.05
C LYS A 256 17.63 7.00 -13.04
N GLU A 257 18.04 7.39 -14.23
CA GLU A 257 17.17 7.89 -15.29
C GLU A 257 16.10 6.87 -15.71
N THR A 258 16.42 5.57 -15.74
CA THR A 258 15.42 4.54 -16.14
C THR A 258 14.41 4.29 -15.03
N ILE A 259 14.83 4.41 -13.76
CA ILE A 259 13.91 4.38 -12.61
C ILE A 259 13.00 5.61 -12.69
N HIS A 260 13.57 6.80 -12.91
CA HIS A 260 12.82 8.05 -13.04
C HIS A 260 11.74 7.94 -14.12
N SER A 261 12.08 7.54 -15.35
CA SER A 261 11.08 7.39 -16.42
C SER A 261 9.96 6.41 -16.07
N THR A 262 10.26 5.35 -15.31
CA THR A 262 9.21 4.38 -14.91
C THR A 262 8.28 4.97 -13.84
N ILE A 263 8.84 5.72 -12.88
CA ILE A 263 8.06 6.38 -11.83
C ILE A 263 7.22 7.51 -12.42
N ASP A 264 7.79 8.33 -13.30
CA ASP A 264 7.10 9.44 -13.97
C ASP A 264 5.94 8.95 -14.84
N GLU A 265 6.12 7.85 -15.59
CA GLU A 265 5.03 7.22 -16.35
C GLU A 265 3.90 6.71 -15.46
N ASP A 266 4.23 6.10 -14.31
CA ASP A 266 3.23 5.54 -13.38
C ASP A 266 2.54 6.62 -12.54
N LEU A 267 3.25 7.70 -12.19
CA LEU A 267 2.82 8.75 -11.27
C LEU A 267 2.70 10.11 -11.97
N PHE A 268 2.26 10.13 -13.24
CA PHE A 268 2.14 11.33 -14.08
C PHE A 268 1.30 12.48 -13.49
N TYR A 269 0.49 12.18 -12.47
CA TYR A 269 -0.38 13.11 -11.75
C TYR A 269 0.26 13.70 -10.49
N VAL A 270 1.46 13.25 -10.13
CA VAL A 270 2.22 13.71 -8.97
C VAL A 270 3.23 14.76 -9.41
N SER A 271 3.55 15.74 -8.56
CA SER A 271 4.55 16.77 -8.87
C SER A 271 5.96 16.18 -8.97
N GLU A 272 6.80 16.75 -9.83
CA GLU A 272 8.20 16.36 -10.03
C GLU A 272 8.99 16.26 -8.71
N ASP A 273 8.80 17.21 -7.78
CA ASP A 273 9.51 17.23 -6.49
C ASP A 273 9.23 15.97 -5.65
N VAL A 274 7.97 15.53 -5.62
CA VAL A 274 7.54 14.30 -4.93
C VAL A 274 8.05 13.06 -5.67
N CYS A 275 8.03 13.06 -7.00
CA CYS A 275 8.62 11.98 -7.80
C CYS A 275 10.11 11.78 -7.49
N GLU A 276 10.89 12.87 -7.42
CA GLU A 276 12.31 12.83 -7.05
C GLU A 276 12.53 12.32 -5.62
N GLU A 277 11.67 12.69 -4.67
CA GLU A 277 11.70 12.15 -3.30
C GLU A 277 11.47 10.63 -3.27
N ILE A 278 10.45 10.14 -3.99
CA ILE A 278 10.16 8.71 -4.12
C ILE A 278 11.36 7.97 -4.72
N ILE A 279 11.96 8.51 -5.78
CA ILE A 279 13.14 7.90 -6.44
C ILE A 279 14.34 7.86 -5.48
N ALA A 280 14.59 8.95 -4.75
CA ALA A 280 15.67 9.01 -3.76
C ALA A 280 15.47 7.95 -2.67
N ASN A 281 14.25 7.82 -2.15
CA ASN A 281 13.88 6.83 -1.14
C ASN A 281 14.05 5.38 -1.67
N ILE A 282 13.63 5.10 -2.90
CA ILE A 282 13.83 3.79 -3.55
C ILE A 282 15.31 3.44 -3.62
N ILE A 283 16.15 4.36 -4.11
CA ILE A 283 17.59 4.11 -4.28
C ILE A 283 18.26 3.93 -2.92
N GLN A 284 17.99 4.83 -1.97
CA GLN A 284 18.57 4.77 -0.63
C GLN A 284 18.19 3.45 0.06
N MET A 285 16.89 3.10 0.06
CA MET A 285 16.43 1.86 0.67
C MET A 285 17.05 0.64 -0.01
N ALA A 286 17.14 0.62 -1.34
CA ALA A 286 17.77 -0.47 -2.07
C ALA A 286 19.25 -0.64 -1.73
N GLN A 287 19.97 0.46 -1.48
CA GLN A 287 21.35 0.43 -1.02
C GLN A 287 21.45 -0.06 0.43
N THR A 288 20.56 0.41 1.32
CA THR A 288 20.48 0.00 2.73
C THR A 288 20.27 -1.50 2.88
N ILE A 289 19.34 -2.08 2.11
CA ILE A 289 19.12 -3.54 2.12
C ILE A 289 20.16 -4.30 1.27
N ASN A 290 21.19 -3.61 0.76
CA ASN A 290 22.25 -4.12 -0.10
C ASN A 290 21.73 -4.78 -1.39
N PHE A 291 20.58 -4.37 -1.91
CA PHE A 291 20.04 -4.82 -3.20
C PHE A 291 20.66 -4.05 -4.38
N LEU A 292 21.04 -2.79 -4.17
CA LEU A 292 21.80 -1.98 -5.12
C LEU A 292 23.19 -1.63 -4.57
N ARG A 293 24.15 -1.51 -5.48
CA ARG A 293 25.50 -0.99 -5.19
C ARG A 293 25.89 -0.01 -6.28
N ARG A 294 26.37 1.19 -5.91
CA ARG A 294 26.93 2.14 -6.88
C ARG A 294 28.13 1.50 -7.59
N GLU A 295 28.19 1.65 -8.89
CA GLU A 295 29.31 1.18 -9.71
C GLU A 295 29.67 2.29 -10.71
N PRO A 296 30.38 3.36 -10.28
CA PRO A 296 30.60 4.57 -11.09
C PRO A 296 31.31 4.31 -12.42
N ASP A 297 32.20 3.32 -12.46
CA ASP A 297 32.93 2.88 -13.65
C ASP A 297 32.23 1.70 -14.36
N GLY A 298 30.99 1.39 -13.95
CA GLY A 298 30.18 0.31 -14.47
C GLY A 298 29.40 0.69 -15.74
N PRO A 299 28.67 -0.27 -16.33
CA PRO A 299 27.83 -0.03 -17.49
C PRO A 299 26.56 0.78 -17.19
N ALA A 300 26.32 1.13 -15.93
CA ALA A 300 25.18 1.89 -15.43
C ALA A 300 25.52 2.47 -14.04
N ASP A 301 24.68 3.36 -13.52
CA ASP A 301 24.84 3.97 -12.18
C ASP A 301 24.94 2.92 -11.06
N PHE A 302 24.11 1.88 -11.13
CA PHE A 302 23.99 0.87 -10.08
C PHE A 302 24.02 -0.55 -10.62
N LYS A 303 24.70 -1.42 -9.86
CA LYS A 303 24.63 -2.88 -10.02
C LYS A 303 23.59 -3.47 -9.09
N ILE A 304 22.74 -4.35 -9.62
CA ILE A 304 21.82 -5.16 -8.81
C ILE A 304 22.59 -6.32 -8.18
N VAL A 305 22.62 -6.37 -6.86
CA VAL A 305 23.35 -7.37 -6.07
C VAL A 305 22.49 -8.63 -5.94
N SER A 306 22.53 -9.49 -6.96
CA SER A 306 21.89 -10.81 -6.97
C SER A 306 22.70 -11.85 -7.73
N ARG A 307 22.49 -13.13 -7.41
CA ARG A 307 22.97 -14.27 -8.20
C ARG A 307 22.09 -14.56 -9.41
N TYR A 308 20.89 -13.98 -9.46
CA TYR A 308 19.91 -14.20 -10.52
C TYR A 308 19.83 -12.98 -11.44
N THR A 309 19.48 -13.21 -12.71
CA THR A 309 19.26 -12.15 -13.70
C THR A 309 17.83 -12.11 -14.26
N ASN A 310 17.05 -13.17 -14.01
CA ASN A 310 15.63 -13.23 -14.38
C ASN A 310 14.75 -12.54 -13.32
N SER A 311 13.61 -11.97 -13.73
CA SER A 311 12.77 -11.14 -12.84
C SER A 311 12.34 -11.88 -11.59
N ARG A 312 11.91 -13.14 -11.72
CA ARG A 312 11.45 -13.96 -10.58
C ARG A 312 12.54 -14.22 -9.54
N GLY A 313 13.78 -14.45 -9.99
CA GLY A 313 14.92 -14.64 -9.10
C GLY A 313 15.35 -13.35 -8.40
N LEU A 314 15.23 -12.22 -9.10
CA LEU A 314 15.45 -10.90 -8.52
C LEU A 314 14.40 -10.55 -7.48
N GLU A 315 13.11 -10.79 -7.76
CA GLU A 315 12.00 -10.60 -6.80
C GLU A 315 12.26 -11.38 -5.51
N LYS A 316 12.58 -12.67 -5.62
CA LYS A 316 12.93 -13.49 -4.44
C LYS A 316 14.11 -12.94 -3.66
N THR A 317 15.13 -12.41 -4.36
CA THR A 317 16.31 -11.83 -3.71
C THR A 317 15.95 -10.54 -2.97
N LEU A 318 15.13 -9.69 -3.59
CA LEU A 318 14.64 -8.45 -3.02
C LEU A 318 13.82 -8.72 -1.76
N GLU A 319 12.82 -9.59 -1.84
CA GLU A 319 11.96 -9.96 -0.70
C GLU A 319 12.78 -10.57 0.44
N GLN A 320 13.74 -11.44 0.13
CA GLN A 320 14.64 -12.00 1.14
C GLN A 320 15.45 -10.92 1.85
N LYS A 321 16.06 -10.00 1.10
CA LYS A 321 16.87 -8.90 1.66
C LYS A 321 16.03 -7.94 2.49
N TRP A 322 14.83 -7.63 2.03
CA TRP A 322 13.86 -6.83 2.78
C TRP A 322 13.48 -7.50 4.11
N CYS A 323 13.10 -8.78 4.10
CA CYS A 323 12.77 -9.50 5.33
C CYS A 323 13.96 -9.54 6.30
N GLN A 324 15.17 -9.79 5.81
CA GLN A 324 16.39 -9.77 6.64
C GLN A 324 16.64 -8.40 7.26
N TYR A 325 16.45 -7.33 6.50
CA TYR A 325 16.55 -5.96 6.99
C TYR A 325 15.50 -5.68 8.07
N GLN A 326 14.24 -6.04 7.85
CA GLN A 326 13.16 -5.84 8.83
C GLN A 326 13.39 -6.63 10.13
N VAL A 327 13.89 -7.87 10.04
CA VAL A 327 14.30 -8.66 11.23
C VAL A 327 15.42 -7.95 11.99
N GLN A 328 16.41 -7.40 11.29
CA GLN A 328 17.50 -6.66 11.91
C GLN A 328 16.99 -5.38 12.58
N GLN A 329 16.13 -4.60 11.93
CA GLN A 329 15.48 -3.43 12.53
C GLN A 329 14.69 -3.79 13.78
N LYS A 330 13.96 -4.91 13.75
CA LYS A 330 13.22 -5.37 14.93
C LYS A 330 14.14 -5.75 16.09
N ARG A 331 15.31 -6.34 15.80
CA ARG A 331 16.32 -6.65 16.82
C ARG A 331 16.97 -5.40 17.40
N GLU A 332 17.22 -4.39 16.58
CA GLU A 332 17.75 -3.07 17.00
C GLU A 332 16.74 -2.36 17.90
N GLN A 333 15.46 -2.33 17.52
CA GLN A 333 14.39 -1.79 18.37
C GLN A 333 14.32 -2.49 19.73
N MET A 334 14.42 -3.83 19.77
CA MET A 334 14.45 -4.56 21.05
C MET A 334 15.68 -4.24 21.90
N GLN A 335 16.82 -3.94 21.27
CA GLN A 335 18.02 -3.52 21.99
C GLN A 335 17.84 -2.12 22.58
N GLU A 336 17.25 -1.19 21.84
CA GLU A 336 16.96 0.17 22.29
C GLU A 336 15.94 0.18 23.44
N GLU A 337 14.82 -0.54 23.31
CA GLU A 337 13.82 -0.68 24.38
C GLU A 337 14.46 -1.24 25.68
N CYS A 338 15.35 -2.23 25.56
CA CYS A 338 16.04 -2.77 26.74
C CYS A 338 17.12 -1.84 27.30
N TYR A 339 17.69 -0.96 26.48
CA TYR A 339 18.63 0.06 26.92
C TYR A 339 17.92 1.11 27.77
N GLU A 340 16.77 1.61 27.29
CA GLU A 340 15.92 2.56 28.01
C GLU A 340 15.46 1.98 29.34
N GLN A 341 14.90 0.76 29.34
CA GLN A 341 14.46 0.09 30.56
C GLN A 341 15.59 -0.11 31.58
N ALA A 342 16.78 -0.52 31.12
CA ALA A 342 17.92 -0.68 32.01
C ALA A 342 18.40 0.66 32.59
N THR A 343 18.24 1.77 31.87
CA THR A 343 18.55 3.12 32.35
C THR A 343 17.55 3.53 33.43
N GLU A 344 16.25 3.39 33.17
CA GLU A 344 15.18 3.73 34.11
C GLU A 344 15.29 2.94 35.43
N GLU A 345 15.55 1.64 35.36
CA GLU A 345 15.69 0.79 36.55
C GLU A 345 16.87 1.22 37.43
N VAL A 346 18.00 1.59 36.83
CA VAL A 346 19.16 2.07 37.56
C VAL A 346 18.91 3.46 38.16
N ASP A 347 18.22 4.34 37.46
CA ASP A 347 17.88 5.66 37.99
C ASP A 347 16.90 5.59 39.17
N GLN A 348 15.90 4.70 39.11
CA GLN A 348 15.02 4.42 40.25
C GLN A 348 15.82 3.90 41.46
N GLN A 349 16.81 3.04 41.24
CA GLN A 349 17.67 2.55 42.31
C GLN A 349 18.57 3.63 42.91
N LYS A 350 19.08 4.56 42.08
CA LYS A 350 19.79 5.74 42.57
C LYS A 350 18.90 6.57 43.49
N GLU A 351 17.70 6.93 43.04
CA GLU A 351 16.76 7.72 43.85
C GLU A 351 16.47 7.04 45.19
N LEU A 352 16.17 5.73 45.18
CA LEU A 352 15.92 4.98 46.42
C LEU A 352 17.15 4.95 47.34
N SER A 353 18.36 4.85 46.78
CA SER A 353 19.61 4.86 47.56
C SER A 353 19.94 6.22 48.19
N GLU A 354 19.32 7.31 47.74
CA GLU A 354 19.44 8.63 48.38
C GLU A 354 18.53 8.77 49.61
N TYR A 355 17.50 7.93 49.73
CA TYR A 355 16.56 7.93 50.87
C TYR A 355 16.94 6.96 52.00
N TYR A 356 17.94 6.09 51.80
CA TYR A 356 18.43 5.10 52.77
C TYR A 356 19.91 5.28 53.07
#